data_AF-A0A7V3NJ10-F1
#
_entry.id   AF-A0A7V3NJ10-F1
#
_cell.length_a   1.000
_cell.length_b   1.000
_cell.length_c   1.000
_cell.angle_alpha   90.00
_cell.angle_beta   90.00
_cell.angle_gamma   90.00
#
_symmetry.space_group_name_H-M   'P 1'
#
loop_
_entity.id
_entity.type
_entity.pdbx_description
1 polymer ?
#
loop_
_entity_poly.entity_id
_entity_poly.type
_entity_poly.pdbx_seq_one_letter_code
_entity_poly.pdbx_strand_id
1 'polypeptide(L)' 'MSKVTIDPAALEILERAEAKGLSTAFSRAGAMKPCPIGADGRCCKNCFMGPCRLVGEGQTGICG' A
#
# COMPACT_ATOMS: atom_id res chain seq x y z
N MET A 1 12.34 15.50 -10.33
CA MET A 1 11.37 15.01 -9.33
C MET A 1 11.54 13.50 -9.29
N SER A 2 12.28 12.95 -8.32
CA SER A 2 12.35 11.51 -8.00
C SER A 2 13.47 11.27 -6.97
N LYS A 3 13.13 11.14 -5.69
CA LYS A 3 13.97 10.49 -4.66
C LYS A 3 13.28 9.20 -4.20
N VAL A 4 12.62 8.49 -5.12
CA VAL A 4 11.94 7.22 -4.79
C VAL A 4 12.91 6.03 -4.77
N THR A 5 14.12 6.25 -5.27
CA THR A 5 15.24 5.32 -5.27
C THR A 5 16.54 6.10 -5.18
N ILE A 6 17.58 5.46 -4.63
CA ILE A 6 18.96 5.99 -4.61
C ILE A 6 19.78 5.48 -5.80
N ASP A 7 19.26 4.50 -6.55
CA ASP A 7 19.93 3.92 -7.72
C ASP A 7 19.85 4.90 -8.92
N PRO A 8 21.00 5.39 -9.43
CA PRO A 8 21.03 6.34 -10.54
C PRO A 8 20.42 5.80 -11.84
N ALA A 9 20.63 4.52 -12.15
CA ALA A 9 20.09 3.92 -13.37
C ALA A 9 18.57 3.79 -13.28
N ALA A 10 18.04 3.45 -12.10
CA ALA A 10 16.60 3.43 -11.89
C ALA A 10 15.97 4.83 -12.03
N LEU A 11 16.66 5.89 -11.59
CA LEU A 11 16.16 7.27 -11.78
C LEU A 11 15.97 7.62 -13.26
N GLU A 12 16.96 7.34 -14.12
CA GLU A 12 16.87 7.60 -15.56
C GLU A 12 15.69 6.88 -16.22
N ILE A 13 15.47 5.62 -15.84
CA ILE A 13 14.37 4.82 -16.39
C ILE A 13 13.01 5.31 -15.89
N LEU A 14 12.91 5.79 -14.65
CA LEU A 14 11.66 6.34 -14.11
C LEU A 14 11.25 7.63 -14.80
N GLU A 15 12.19 8.54 -15.08
CA GLU A 15 11.93 9.76 -15.84
C GLU A 15 11.44 9.44 -17.26
N ARG A 16 12.08 8.45 -17.92
CA ARG A 16 11.63 7.97 -19.24
C ARG A 16 10.24 7.33 -19.17
N ALA A 17 9.91 6.61 -18.10
CA ALA A 17 8.59 6.01 -17.92
C ALA A 17 7.50 7.08 -17.77
N GLU A 18 7.76 8.11 -16.97
CA GLU A 18 6.86 9.26 -16.80
C GLU A 18 6.62 10.00 -18.12
N ALA A 19 7.68 10.30 -18.87
CA ALA A 19 7.59 10.97 -20.18
C ALA A 19 6.77 10.16 -21.21
N LYS A 20 6.69 8.83 -21.05
CA LYS A 20 5.90 7.93 -21.90
C LYS A 20 4.52 7.59 -21.34
N GLY A 21 4.13 8.17 -20.20
CA GLY A 21 2.86 7.86 -19.53
C GLY A 21 2.76 6.41 -19.03
N LEU A 22 3.90 5.76 -18.76
CA LEU A 22 3.95 4.36 -18.31
C LEU A 22 3.83 4.28 -16.79
N SER A 23 2.90 3.46 -16.30
CA SER A 23 2.75 3.25 -14.85
C SER A 23 3.93 2.44 -14.29
N THR A 24 4.44 2.87 -13.14
CA THR A 24 5.51 2.22 -12.38
C THR A 24 5.02 1.82 -10.99
N ALA A 25 5.76 0.95 -10.29
CA ALA A 25 5.45 0.60 -8.90
C ALA A 25 5.37 1.84 -7.99
N PHE A 26 6.28 2.81 -8.17
CA PHE A 26 6.31 4.05 -7.40
C PHE A 26 5.08 4.92 -7.68
N SER A 27 4.68 5.07 -8.96
CA SER A 27 3.48 5.83 -9.30
C SER A 27 2.21 5.22 -8.70
N ARG A 28 2.10 3.88 -8.70
CA ARG A 28 0.96 3.17 -8.10
C ARG A 28 0.95 3.31 -6.57
N ALA A 29 2.11 3.20 -5.94
CA ALA A 29 2.23 3.40 -4.49
C ALA A 29 1.86 4.84 -4.09
N GLY A 30 2.32 5.85 -4.83
CA GLY A 30 1.98 7.25 -4.58
C GLY A 30 0.50 7.58 -4.80
N ALA A 31 -0.15 6.94 -5.77
CA ALA A 31 -1.58 7.13 -6.04
C ALA A 31 -2.50 6.38 -5.05
N MET A 32 -2.00 5.33 -4.40
CA MET A 32 -2.79 4.49 -3.50
C MET A 32 -2.76 5.04 -2.07
N LYS A 33 -3.93 5.43 -1.54
CA LYS A 33 -4.04 5.76 -0.11
C LYS A 33 -3.97 4.48 0.73
N PRO A 34 -3.18 4.44 1.82
CA PRO A 34 -3.15 3.29 2.71
C PRO A 34 -4.51 3.09 3.38
N CYS A 35 -4.94 1.83 3.52
CA CYS A 35 -6.12 1.49 4.32
C CYS A 35 -5.80 1.72 5.80
N PRO A 36 -6.53 2.59 6.53
CA PRO A 36 -6.18 2.91 7.93
C PRO A 36 -6.21 1.68 8.84
N ILE A 37 -7.16 0.77 8.61
CA ILE A 37 -7.31 -0.46 9.40
C ILE A 37 -6.15 -1.43 9.16
N GLY A 38 -5.75 -1.57 7.89
CA GLY A 38 -4.65 -2.46 7.51
C GLY A 38 -3.28 -1.90 7.92
N ALA A 39 -3.09 -0.59 7.80
CA ALA A 39 -1.88 0.11 8.22
C ALA A 39 -1.61 -0.07 9.73
N ASP A 40 -2.67 -0.08 10.54
CA ASP A 40 -2.59 -0.31 11.99
C ASP A 40 -2.54 -1.81 12.36
N GLY A 41 -2.52 -2.72 11.39
CA GLY A 41 -2.54 -4.17 11.63
C GLY A 41 -3.86 -4.70 12.22
N ARG A 42 -4.96 -3.95 12.10
CA ARG A 42 -6.26 -4.23 12.72
C ARG A 42 -7.25 -4.97 11.79
N CYS A 43 -6.73 -5.67 10.76
CA CYS A 43 -7.53 -6.44 9.80
C CYS A 43 -7.03 -7.89 9.73
N CYS A 44 -7.92 -8.87 9.94
CA CYS A 44 -7.59 -10.30 9.85
C CYS A 44 -8.43 -10.99 8.77
N LYS A 45 -7.78 -11.74 7.86
CA LYS A 45 -8.44 -12.53 6.80
C LYS A 45 -7.97 -14.00 6.78
N ASN A 46 -7.61 -14.55 7.93
CA ASN A 46 -7.10 -15.92 8.05
C ASN A 46 -8.17 -17.00 7.85
N CYS A 47 -9.47 -16.65 7.93
CA CYS A 47 -10.57 -17.58 7.74
C CYS A 47 -11.66 -17.01 6.82
N PHE A 48 -12.61 -17.86 6.45
CA PHE A 48 -13.73 -17.50 5.59
C PHE A 48 -14.77 -16.60 6.27
N MET A 49 -14.80 -16.55 7.62
CA MET A 49 -15.72 -15.68 8.37
C MET A 49 -15.31 -14.19 8.32
N GLY A 50 -14.02 -13.90 8.15
CA GLY A 50 -13.51 -12.53 8.02
C GLY A 50 -13.78 -11.89 6.64
N PRO A 51 -13.30 -10.67 6.37
CA PRO A 51 -12.27 -9.98 7.14
C PRO A 51 -12.81 -9.35 8.43
N CYS A 52 -12.20 -9.69 9.57
CA CYS A 52 -12.44 -8.98 10.81
C CYS A 52 -11.74 -7.62 10.73
N ARG A 53 -12.45 -6.53 11.07
CA ARG A 53 -11.92 -5.16 11.05
C ARG A 53 -12.15 -4.52 12.41
N LEU A 54 -11.07 -4.21 13.13
CA LEU A 54 -11.14 -3.65 14.48
C LEU A 54 -10.96 -2.14 14.41
N VAL A 55 -12.07 -1.40 14.48
CA VAL A 55 -12.10 0.06 14.32
C VAL A 55 -12.27 0.79 15.65
N GLY A 56 -12.75 0.11 16.69
CA GLY A 56 -12.95 0.65 18.03
C GLY A 56 -12.09 -0.04 19.10
N GLU A 57 -11.95 0.63 20.24
CA GLU A 57 -11.30 0.03 21.41
C GLU A 57 -12.12 -1.15 21.94
N GLY A 58 -11.42 -2.17 22.44
CA GLY A 58 -12.05 -3.36 23.02
C GLY A 58 -12.75 -4.29 22.01
N GLN A 59 -12.67 -4.03 20.70
CA GLN A 59 -13.20 -4.94 19.69
C GLN A 59 -12.31 -6.16 19.49
N THR A 60 -12.94 -7.32 19.31
CA THR A 60 -12.30 -8.59 19.00
C THR A 60 -12.83 -9.14 17.66
N GLY A 61 -12.06 -10.00 17.01
CA GLY A 61 -12.51 -10.71 15.82
C GLY A 61 -13.64 -11.71 16.11
N ILE A 62 -14.22 -12.28 15.05
CA ILE A 62 -15.32 -13.25 15.15
C ILE A 62 -14.97 -14.47 16.03
N CYS A 63 -13.70 -14.88 16.05
CA CYS A 63 -13.26 -16.07 16.80
C CYS A 63 -12.98 -15.83 18.29
N GLY A 64 -13.10 -14.59 18.80
CA GLY A 64 -12.44 -14.21 20.04
C GLY A 64 -10.96 -13.91 19.82
#